data_AF-A0A2M8TJQ0-F1
#
_entry.id   AF-A0A2M8TJQ0-F1
#
_cell.length_a   1.000
_cell.length_b   1.000
_cell.length_c   1.000
_cell.angle_alpha   90.00
_cell.angle_beta   90.00
_cell.angle_gamma   90.00
#
_symmetry.space_group_name_H-M   'P 1'
#
loop_
_entity.id
_entity.type
_entity.pdbx_description
1 polymer ?
#
loop_
_entity_poly.entity_id
_entity_poly.type
_entity_poly.pdbx_seq_one_letter_code
_entity_poly.pdbx_strand_id
1 'polypeptide(L)'
;MSDKNNKRFLVTYANQEVSKASAVKLLKVNQARMKEGVSFMSTDRAALKDNVLHFENLGVSVLELTSEEAKSLANQEGVLAVEEDAKMYALDIEPEGFDADYKPEVYINQKEMEKLEGTEENIKGVRVKSCLRHKGASLEPINLLEVQEEDTVVGEKTVPEAESLPFNFEMLSDKNKLFAVESLADEKQTQSQAGGFANGYKKAIMDMFSSMLDANLKQDASEYCDEEAASAQGIESVEALATSYIPWNIKLVKAHKAWAKGYDGTGVKVAVLDTGIDYNHEDLCVYGGVAFSGSGDYMDYHGHGTHCAGIIAAREYRKKVVGVAPRAKLYAVKVLGNDGGGYTSGIIAGMEWCIKNGIQVASMSLGGPQGPSVAYSNAISKCQLNGVIVVVAAGNSGHTNYFPWVCSPANSVQAKTWSGSPIAVGAVDKRNQIAYFSSRGHKYLPWNPVGCVAPGVKVNSTIPGNKYVEMSGTSMACPHVAGLAALLCQRWNSSDVYKIKKQLLLGTYYSHKYPTSTDKGFGLINCDRVVSTYYVNMYFDSLAEWSLLA
;
A
#
# COMPACT_ATOMS: atom_id res chain seq x y z
N MET A 1 35.87 -26.72 5.61
CA MET A 1 34.74 -27.09 4.73
C MET A 1 34.17 -25.79 4.22
N SER A 2 34.23 -25.54 2.92
CA SER A 2 33.80 -24.26 2.34
C SER A 2 32.37 -23.96 2.75
N ASP A 3 32.13 -22.79 3.33
CA ASP A 3 30.78 -22.21 3.40
C ASP A 3 30.25 -22.23 1.96
N LYS A 4 29.38 -23.19 1.66
CA LYS A 4 28.58 -23.12 0.44
C LYS A 4 27.79 -21.82 0.58
N ASN A 5 27.77 -21.01 -0.48
CA ASN A 5 27.19 -19.68 -0.50
C ASN A 5 25.65 -19.81 -0.42
N ASN A 6 25.14 -20.21 0.74
CA ASN A 6 23.72 -20.45 0.95
C ASN A 6 22.97 -19.11 0.88
N LYS A 7 21.87 -19.13 0.14
CA LYS A 7 20.95 -18.00 -0.01
C LYS A 7 19.59 -18.37 0.58
N ARG A 8 18.78 -17.36 0.90
CA ARG A 8 17.40 -17.58 1.32
C ARG A 8 16.50 -17.67 0.11
N PHE A 9 15.65 -18.68 0.08
CA PHE A 9 14.68 -18.90 -0.97
C PHE A 9 13.28 -19.04 -0.39
N LEU A 10 12.31 -18.54 -1.15
CA LEU A 10 10.89 -18.80 -1.01
C LEU A 10 10.52 -20.00 -1.88
N VAL A 11 9.77 -20.94 -1.32
CA VAL A 11 9.23 -22.10 -2.03
C VAL A 11 7.72 -21.93 -2.05
N THR A 12 7.16 -21.78 -3.26
CA THR A 12 5.72 -21.67 -3.47
C THR A 12 5.19 -23.01 -3.96
N TYR A 13 4.16 -23.53 -3.29
CA TYR A 13 3.61 -24.84 -3.59
C TYR A 13 2.46 -24.79 -4.60
N ALA A 14 2.26 -25.89 -5.33
CA ALA A 14 1.18 -26.03 -6.33
C ALA A 14 -0.21 -26.03 -5.72
N ASN A 15 -0.32 -26.57 -4.51
CA ASN A 15 -1.53 -26.46 -3.72
C ASN A 15 -1.47 -25.18 -2.90
N GLN A 16 -2.50 -24.37 -3.04
CA GLN A 16 -2.55 -23.05 -2.44
C GLN A 16 -2.62 -23.06 -0.90
N GLU A 17 -3.01 -24.18 -0.29
CA GLU A 17 -2.92 -24.44 1.15
C GLU A 17 -2.17 -25.76 1.33
N VAL A 18 -0.87 -25.66 1.60
CA VAL A 18 -0.06 -26.82 1.98
C VAL A 18 0.04 -26.80 3.48
N SER A 19 -0.48 -27.84 4.13
CA SER A 19 -0.32 -27.99 5.57
C SER A 19 1.16 -28.11 5.94
N LYS A 20 1.50 -27.70 7.16
CA LYS A 20 2.85 -27.88 7.71
C LYS A 20 3.36 -29.33 7.56
N ALA A 21 2.51 -30.33 7.80
CA ALA A 21 2.87 -31.74 7.68
C ALA A 21 3.18 -32.16 6.23
N SER A 22 2.44 -31.61 5.27
CA SER A 22 2.68 -31.83 3.83
C SER A 22 3.99 -31.14 3.39
N ALA A 23 4.23 -29.92 3.85
CA ALA A 23 5.47 -29.18 3.57
C ALA A 23 6.72 -29.91 4.11
N VAL A 24 6.65 -30.47 5.33
CA VAL A 24 7.71 -31.31 5.91
C VAL A 24 8.07 -32.48 5.00
N LYS A 25 7.06 -33.20 4.49
CA LYS A 25 7.26 -34.36 3.61
C LYS A 25 7.86 -33.95 2.26
N LEU A 26 7.35 -32.87 1.67
CA LEU A 26 7.77 -32.39 0.36
C LEU A 26 9.22 -31.90 0.41
N LEU A 27 9.53 -31.02 1.37
CA LEU A 27 10.87 -30.47 1.53
C LEU A 27 11.89 -31.47 2.11
N LYS A 28 11.42 -32.64 2.58
CA LYS A 28 12.24 -33.66 3.25
C LYS A 28 13.04 -33.11 4.44
N VAL A 29 12.44 -32.16 5.17
CA VAL A 29 13.06 -31.53 6.35
C VAL A 29 12.57 -32.19 7.63
N ASN A 30 13.37 -32.12 8.70
CA ASN A 30 12.92 -32.58 10.01
C ASN A 30 11.78 -31.68 10.51
N GLN A 31 10.68 -32.28 10.96
CA GLN A 31 9.50 -31.58 11.48
C GLN A 31 9.84 -30.58 12.60
N ALA A 32 10.85 -30.88 13.44
CA ALA A 32 11.30 -30.00 14.52
C ALA A 32 11.90 -28.67 14.00
N ARG A 33 12.45 -28.68 12.78
CA ARG A 33 13.03 -27.50 12.10
C ARG A 33 11.98 -26.65 11.41
N MET A 34 10.76 -27.16 11.20
CA MET A 34 9.69 -26.38 10.58
C MET A 34 8.95 -25.55 11.64
N LYS A 35 8.95 -24.24 11.47
CA LYS A 35 8.34 -23.26 12.36
C LYS A 35 7.18 -22.55 11.67
N GLU A 36 6.20 -22.11 12.46
CA GLU A 36 5.14 -21.24 11.95
C GLU A 36 5.76 -19.88 11.60
N GLY A 37 5.68 -19.48 10.34
CA GLY A 37 6.43 -18.34 9.82
C GLY A 37 6.12 -17.03 10.54
N VAL A 38 4.85 -16.72 10.75
CA VAL A 38 4.42 -15.47 11.42
C VAL A 38 4.97 -15.37 12.84
N SER A 39 4.68 -16.38 13.67
CA SER A 39 5.07 -16.41 15.09
C SER A 39 6.58 -16.43 15.27
N PHE A 40 7.30 -17.12 14.38
CA PHE A 40 8.75 -17.23 14.48
C PHE A 40 9.46 -15.95 14.01
N MET A 41 9.04 -15.35 12.87
CA MET A 41 9.67 -14.12 12.38
C MET A 41 9.46 -12.93 13.32
N SER A 42 8.36 -12.89 14.06
CA SER A 42 8.12 -11.83 15.03
C SER A 42 9.02 -11.96 16.26
N THR A 43 9.36 -13.19 16.69
CA THR A 43 10.02 -13.50 17.97
C THR A 43 11.51 -13.85 17.89
N ASP A 44 11.95 -14.69 16.95
CA ASP A 44 13.31 -15.23 16.88
C ASP A 44 13.89 -15.14 15.46
N ARG A 45 14.78 -14.16 15.27
CA ARG A 45 15.11 -13.59 13.96
C ARG A 45 16.47 -14.03 13.40
N ALA A 46 17.33 -14.62 14.23
CA ALA A 46 18.66 -15.06 13.83
C ALA A 46 18.67 -16.50 13.27
N ALA A 47 17.60 -17.25 13.49
CA ALA A 47 17.60 -18.71 13.43
C ALA A 47 17.17 -19.34 12.09
N LEU A 48 17.06 -18.55 11.01
CA LEU A 48 16.64 -19.10 9.70
C LEU A 48 17.67 -20.07 9.10
N LYS A 49 18.96 -19.93 9.45
CA LYS A 49 20.04 -20.83 9.02
C LYS A 49 19.74 -22.31 9.33
N ASP A 50 19.00 -22.56 10.41
CA ASP A 50 18.66 -23.91 10.85
C ASP A 50 17.17 -24.26 10.79
N ASN A 51 16.30 -23.35 10.37
CA ASN A 51 14.85 -23.56 10.39
C ASN A 51 14.20 -23.29 9.04
N VAL A 52 13.04 -23.92 8.82
CA VAL A 52 12.14 -23.62 7.71
C VAL A 52 10.94 -22.88 8.25
N LEU A 53 10.68 -21.69 7.71
CA LEU A 53 9.50 -20.92 8.06
C LEU A 53 8.39 -21.26 7.10
N HIS A 54 7.19 -21.53 7.62
CA HIS A 54 6.07 -21.94 6.80
C HIS A 54 4.84 -21.06 7.03
N PHE A 55 4.28 -20.53 5.94
CA PHE A 55 3.08 -19.71 5.90
C PHE A 55 1.93 -20.53 5.32
N GLU A 56 1.15 -21.16 6.20
CA GLU A 56 0.16 -22.17 5.84
C GLU A 56 -0.98 -21.61 4.97
N ASN A 57 -1.54 -20.43 5.29
CA ASN A 57 -2.65 -19.87 4.50
C ASN A 57 -2.19 -19.28 3.16
N LEU A 58 -0.88 -19.07 2.98
CA LEU A 58 -0.31 -18.62 1.71
C LEU A 58 0.31 -19.76 0.90
N GLY A 59 0.57 -20.93 1.49
CA GLY A 59 1.27 -22.01 0.79
C GLY A 59 2.69 -21.62 0.36
N VAL A 60 3.42 -20.93 1.23
CA VAL A 60 4.81 -20.50 0.98
C VAL A 60 5.69 -20.94 2.15
N SER A 61 6.91 -21.41 1.86
CA SER A 61 7.94 -21.66 2.86
C SER A 61 9.22 -20.87 2.57
N VAL A 62 9.99 -20.55 3.61
CA VAL A 62 11.28 -19.85 3.49
C VAL A 62 12.37 -20.68 4.17
N LEU A 63 13.49 -20.89 3.49
CA LEU A 63 14.62 -21.69 3.96
C LEU A 63 15.92 -21.28 3.26
N GLU A 64 17.06 -21.65 3.84
CA GLU A 64 18.37 -21.46 3.22
C GLU A 64 18.77 -22.68 2.37
N LEU A 65 19.16 -22.42 1.12
CA LEU A 65 19.59 -23.42 0.14
C LEU A 65 20.80 -22.92 -0.65
N THR A 66 21.55 -23.83 -1.24
CA THR A 66 22.40 -23.50 -2.38
C THR A 66 21.57 -23.35 -3.66
N SER A 67 22.10 -22.64 -4.66
CA SER A 67 21.47 -22.51 -5.99
C SER A 67 21.15 -23.86 -6.63
N GLU A 68 22.04 -24.86 -6.49
CA GLU A 68 21.81 -26.22 -7.01
C GLU A 68 20.68 -26.94 -6.27
N GLU A 69 20.59 -26.81 -4.95
CA GLU A 69 19.48 -27.36 -4.16
C GLU A 69 18.16 -26.67 -4.49
N ALA A 70 18.16 -25.34 -4.65
CA ALA A 70 16.99 -24.57 -5.06
C ALA A 70 16.48 -25.00 -6.44
N LYS A 71 17.39 -25.16 -7.41
CA LYS A 71 17.07 -25.67 -8.75
C LYS A 71 16.56 -27.11 -8.72
N SER A 72 17.15 -27.98 -7.91
CA SER A 72 16.67 -29.36 -7.75
C SER A 72 15.29 -29.41 -7.09
N LEU A 73 15.02 -28.52 -6.13
CA LEU A 73 13.75 -28.45 -5.42
C LEU A 73 12.63 -27.95 -6.34
N ALA A 74 12.91 -26.98 -7.20
CA ALA A 74 11.95 -26.47 -8.18
C ALA A 74 11.44 -27.56 -9.14
N ASN A 75 12.21 -28.62 -9.39
CA ASN A 75 11.79 -29.73 -10.25
C ASN A 75 10.91 -30.77 -9.55
N GLN A 76 10.67 -30.64 -8.24
CA GLN A 76 9.83 -31.58 -7.50
C GLN A 76 8.34 -31.37 -7.79
N GLU A 77 7.59 -32.47 -7.87
CA GLU A 77 6.14 -32.42 -7.99
C GLU A 77 5.53 -31.75 -6.75
N GLY A 78 4.58 -30.83 -6.98
CA GLY A 78 3.96 -30.03 -5.93
C GLY A 78 4.66 -28.71 -5.60
N VAL A 79 5.77 -28.36 -6.26
CA VAL A 79 6.43 -27.04 -6.17
C VAL A 79 6.16 -26.25 -7.45
N LEU A 80 5.63 -25.03 -7.33
CA LEU A 80 5.45 -24.12 -8.48
C LEU A 80 6.73 -23.34 -8.78
N ALA A 81 7.36 -22.82 -7.74
CA ALA A 81 8.53 -21.97 -7.88
C ALA A 81 9.41 -21.99 -6.64
N VAL A 82 10.71 -21.79 -6.88
CA VAL A 82 11.70 -21.48 -5.86
C VAL A 82 12.36 -20.16 -6.26
N GLU A 83 12.19 -19.13 -5.44
CA GLU A 83 12.53 -17.73 -5.76
C GLU A 83 13.44 -17.16 -4.66
N GLU A 84 14.52 -16.49 -5.03
CA GLU A 84 15.43 -15.86 -4.07
C GLU A 84 14.72 -14.75 -3.27
N ASP A 85 14.99 -14.71 -1.97
CA ASP A 85 14.41 -13.73 -1.05
C ASP A 85 15.04 -12.34 -1.28
N ALA A 86 14.47 -11.60 -2.23
CA ALA A 86 14.91 -10.27 -2.64
C ALA A 86 14.48 -9.17 -1.65
N LYS A 87 15.20 -8.04 -1.68
CA LYS A 87 14.85 -6.83 -0.92
C LYS A 87 13.92 -5.90 -1.71
N MET A 88 13.03 -5.25 -0.97
CA MET A 88 12.13 -4.17 -1.39
C MET A 88 12.37 -2.91 -0.54
N TYR A 89 11.96 -1.76 -1.05
CA TYR A 89 12.24 -0.45 -0.46
C TYR A 89 11.02 0.49 -0.46
N ALA A 90 10.98 1.45 0.46
CA ALA A 90 9.87 2.40 0.65
C ALA A 90 9.81 3.57 -0.38
N LEU A 91 10.94 4.13 -0.79
CA LEU A 91 10.99 5.35 -1.63
C LEU A 91 11.84 5.15 -2.89
N ASP A 92 13.08 4.72 -2.69
CA ASP A 92 14.05 4.50 -3.75
C ASP A 92 14.11 3.00 -4.04
N ILE A 93 13.54 2.62 -5.18
CA ILE A 93 13.59 1.24 -5.69
C ILE A 93 15.06 0.81 -5.93
N GLU A 94 15.97 1.78 -6.03
CA GLU A 94 17.42 1.63 -6.23
C GLU A 94 18.17 2.51 -5.20
N PRO A 95 18.44 2.01 -3.97
CA PRO A 95 19.28 2.74 -3.02
C PRO A 95 20.72 2.88 -3.54
N GLU A 96 21.48 3.83 -3.01
CA GLU A 96 22.91 3.98 -3.35
C GLU A 96 23.67 2.66 -3.16
N GLY A 97 24.40 2.22 -4.19
CA GLY A 97 25.09 0.92 -4.21
C GLY A 97 24.25 -0.26 -4.71
N PHE A 98 23.05 -0.01 -5.24
CA PHE A 98 22.27 -1.01 -5.97
C PHE A 98 23.05 -1.53 -7.18
N ASP A 99 23.28 -2.85 -7.20
CA ASP A 99 23.87 -3.53 -8.35
C ASP A 99 22.80 -3.72 -9.42
N ALA A 100 22.82 -2.86 -10.45
CA ALA A 100 21.88 -2.93 -11.56
C ALA A 100 21.95 -4.24 -12.36
N ASP A 101 23.06 -4.98 -12.25
CA ASP A 101 23.24 -6.29 -12.89
C ASP A 101 22.76 -7.44 -12.01
N TYR A 102 22.47 -7.19 -10.72
CA TYR A 102 22.00 -8.21 -9.80
C TYR A 102 20.58 -8.67 -10.17
N LYS A 103 20.49 -9.95 -10.54
CA LYS A 103 19.22 -10.63 -10.84
C LYS A 103 18.99 -11.72 -9.80
N PRO A 104 17.95 -11.60 -8.96
CA PRO A 104 17.59 -12.67 -8.03
C PRO A 104 17.34 -13.98 -8.77
N GLU A 105 17.77 -15.08 -8.18
CA GLU A 105 17.56 -16.42 -8.75
C GLU A 105 16.08 -16.81 -8.70
N VAL A 106 15.55 -17.27 -9.83
CA VAL A 106 14.16 -17.71 -9.97
C VAL A 106 14.12 -19.02 -10.74
N TYR A 107 13.52 -20.04 -10.12
CA TYR A 107 13.36 -21.37 -10.70
C TYR A 107 11.88 -21.75 -10.71
N ILE A 108 11.27 -21.77 -11.89
CA ILE A 108 9.83 -22.07 -12.08
C ILE A 108 9.65 -23.48 -12.61
N ASN A 109 8.74 -24.23 -11.99
CA ASN A 109 8.31 -25.54 -12.47
C ASN A 109 7.23 -25.38 -13.55
N GLN A 110 7.63 -25.33 -14.81
CA GLN A 110 6.70 -25.13 -15.93
C GLN A 110 5.59 -26.20 -15.98
N LYS A 111 5.91 -27.46 -15.67
CA LYS A 111 4.94 -28.56 -15.68
C LYS A 111 3.83 -28.36 -14.65
N GLU A 112 4.17 -27.92 -13.43
CA GLU A 112 3.17 -27.63 -12.40
C GLU A 112 2.38 -26.36 -12.70
N MET A 113 3.01 -25.34 -13.28
CA MET A 113 2.32 -24.13 -13.75
C MET A 113 1.29 -24.45 -14.84
N GLU A 114 1.64 -25.28 -15.83
CA GLU A 114 0.70 -25.72 -16.88
C GLU A 114 -0.48 -26.53 -16.32
N LYS A 115 -0.23 -27.41 -15.34
CA LYS A 115 -1.30 -28.15 -14.64
C LYS A 115 -2.27 -27.20 -13.92
N LEU A 116 -1.74 -26.18 -13.26
CA LEU A 116 -2.54 -25.18 -12.56
C LEU A 116 -3.41 -24.40 -13.56
N GLU A 117 -2.82 -23.92 -14.65
CA GLU A 117 -3.53 -23.19 -15.70
C GLU A 117 -4.64 -24.02 -16.36
N GLY A 118 -4.38 -25.30 -16.66
CA GLY A 118 -5.37 -26.23 -17.21
C GLY A 118 -6.50 -26.56 -16.23
N THR A 119 -6.21 -26.58 -14.92
CA THR A 119 -7.23 -26.77 -13.88
C THR A 119 -8.16 -25.56 -13.79
N GLU A 120 -7.61 -24.34 -13.86
CA GLU A 120 -8.41 -23.11 -13.88
C GLU A 120 -9.31 -23.01 -15.12
N GLU A 121 -8.87 -23.51 -16.27
CA GLU A 121 -9.67 -23.58 -17.50
C GLU A 121 -10.86 -24.54 -17.38
N ASN A 122 -10.65 -25.71 -16.76
CA ASN A 122 -11.71 -26.67 -16.52
C ASN A 122 -12.77 -26.13 -15.53
N ILE A 123 -12.36 -25.37 -14.50
CA ILE A 123 -13.28 -24.73 -13.55
C ILE A 123 -14.14 -23.64 -14.25
N LYS A 124 -13.56 -22.90 -15.21
CA LYS A 124 -14.33 -21.95 -16.04
C LYS A 124 -15.33 -22.67 -16.96
N GLY A 125 -14.95 -23.81 -17.56
CA GLY A 125 -15.86 -24.63 -18.37
C GLY A 125 -17.11 -25.12 -17.62
N VAL A 126 -16.98 -25.35 -16.31
CA VAL A 126 -18.11 -25.73 -15.43
C VAL A 126 -18.95 -24.51 -15.02
N ARG A 127 -18.33 -23.35 -14.77
CA ARG A 127 -19.05 -22.11 -14.38
C ARG A 127 -19.90 -21.50 -15.50
N VAL A 128 -19.61 -21.77 -16.77
CA VAL A 128 -20.42 -21.28 -17.92
C VAL A 128 -21.76 -22.02 -18.07
N LYS A 129 -21.97 -23.16 -17.38
CA LYS A 129 -23.22 -23.95 -17.50
C LYS A 129 -24.14 -23.96 -16.28
N SER A 130 -23.82 -23.29 -15.17
CA SER A 130 -24.69 -23.31 -13.97
C SER A 130 -24.63 -22.04 -13.12
N CYS A 131 -25.07 -20.92 -13.67
CA CYS A 131 -25.56 -19.81 -12.84
C CYS A 131 -27.03 -20.04 -12.48
N LEU A 132 -27.30 -21.00 -11.57
CA LEU A 132 -28.53 -21.13 -10.78
C LEU A 132 -28.23 -22.12 -9.63
N ARG A 133 -28.14 -21.59 -8.40
CA ARG A 133 -28.13 -22.25 -7.07
C ARG A 133 -27.78 -23.75 -7.01
N HIS A 134 -26.78 -24.07 -6.18
CA HIS A 134 -26.93 -25.18 -5.23
C HIS A 134 -26.85 -24.68 -3.79
N LYS A 135 -28.01 -24.72 -3.12
CA LYS A 135 -28.12 -24.91 -1.67
C LYS A 135 -27.57 -26.31 -1.35
N GLY A 136 -26.78 -26.44 -0.30
CA GLY A 136 -26.49 -27.74 0.31
C GLY A 136 -25.02 -28.04 0.58
N ALA A 137 -24.36 -27.19 1.36
CA ALA A 137 -23.31 -27.65 2.28
C ALA A 137 -23.42 -26.76 3.51
N SER A 138 -23.91 -27.35 4.60
CA SER A 138 -23.91 -26.74 5.92
C SER A 138 -22.46 -26.50 6.32
N LEU A 139 -21.97 -25.28 6.11
CA LEU A 139 -20.89 -24.77 6.94
C LEU A 139 -21.52 -24.59 8.30
N GLU A 140 -21.14 -25.45 9.25
CA GLU A 140 -21.47 -25.23 10.64
C GLU A 140 -21.08 -23.78 11.00
N PRO A 141 -21.95 -23.03 11.69
CA PRO A 141 -21.61 -21.69 12.11
C PRO A 141 -20.40 -21.83 13.04
N ILE A 142 -19.24 -21.36 12.57
CA ILE A 142 -18.16 -21.00 13.47
C ILE A 142 -18.80 -20.06 14.47
N ASN A 143 -18.79 -20.47 15.73
CA ASN A 143 -19.35 -19.77 16.85
C ASN A 143 -18.54 -18.47 17.03
N LEU A 144 -18.87 -17.47 16.20
CA LEU A 144 -18.41 -16.10 16.29
C LEU A 144 -19.09 -15.53 17.52
N LEU A 145 -18.47 -15.70 18.68
CA LEU A 145 -18.66 -14.91 19.91
C LEU A 145 -17.62 -15.38 20.94
N GLU A 146 -16.34 -15.28 20.59
CA GLU A 146 -15.39 -14.83 21.61
C GLU A 146 -15.41 -13.31 21.53
N VAL A 147 -15.81 -12.69 22.63
CA VAL A 147 -15.80 -11.25 22.85
C VAL A 147 -14.43 -10.75 22.40
N GLN A 148 -14.40 -10.01 21.28
CA GLN A 148 -13.21 -9.31 20.86
C GLN A 148 -12.79 -8.46 22.05
N GLU A 149 -11.58 -8.68 22.57
CA GLU A 149 -10.93 -7.69 23.42
C GLU A 149 -11.11 -6.34 22.72
N GLU A 150 -11.68 -5.36 23.43
CA GLU A 150 -11.85 -4.01 22.88
C GLU A 150 -10.50 -3.59 22.29
N ASP A 151 -10.45 -3.36 20.97
CA ASP A 151 -9.22 -2.95 20.29
C ASP A 151 -8.71 -1.68 21.00
N THR A 152 -7.75 -1.82 21.92
CA THR A 152 -7.21 -0.71 22.71
C THR A 152 -6.15 -0.01 21.88
N VAL A 153 -6.15 1.32 21.91
CA VAL A 153 -5.13 2.10 21.21
C VAL A 153 -3.79 1.92 21.92
N VAL A 154 -2.77 1.64 21.12
CA VAL A 154 -1.39 1.47 21.56
C VAL A 154 -0.74 2.83 21.78
N GLY A 155 0.10 2.92 22.81
CA GLY A 155 0.81 4.14 23.20
C GLY A 155 0.17 4.81 24.41
N GLU A 156 0.72 5.95 24.84
CA GLU A 156 0.24 6.71 25.99
C GLU A 156 -1.03 7.53 25.66
N LYS A 157 -2.02 6.92 25.01
CA LYS A 157 -3.22 7.62 24.53
C LYS A 157 -4.49 6.85 24.76
N THR A 158 -5.49 7.57 25.24
CA THR A 158 -6.91 7.21 25.13
C THR A 158 -7.50 7.93 23.92
N VAL A 159 -8.27 7.23 23.08
CA VAL A 159 -9.05 7.91 22.02
C VAL A 159 -10.04 8.86 22.70
N PRO A 160 -9.94 10.18 22.52
CA PRO A 160 -10.92 11.10 23.09
C PRO A 160 -12.32 10.70 22.62
N GLU A 161 -13.32 10.75 23.50
CA GLU A 161 -14.71 10.35 23.18
C GLU A 161 -15.23 11.08 21.92
N ALA A 162 -14.80 12.32 21.69
CA ALA A 162 -15.09 13.10 20.49
C ALA A 162 -14.48 12.53 19.18
N GLU A 163 -13.33 11.85 19.24
CA GLU A 163 -12.69 11.19 18.09
C GLU A 163 -13.26 9.79 17.82
N SER A 164 -14.11 9.29 18.73
CA SER A 164 -14.92 8.07 18.54
C SER A 164 -16.26 8.33 17.83
N LEU A 165 -16.66 9.61 17.72
CA LEU A 165 -17.84 10.05 16.98
C LEU A 165 -17.57 10.14 15.47
N PRO A 166 -18.62 10.04 14.61
CA PRO A 166 -18.51 10.26 13.17
C PRO A 166 -17.76 11.56 12.87
N PHE A 167 -16.89 11.54 11.86
CA PHE A 167 -16.06 12.68 11.51
C PHE A 167 -16.93 13.93 11.23
N ASN A 168 -16.90 14.89 12.15
CA ASN A 168 -17.72 16.10 12.07
C ASN A 168 -16.99 17.17 11.25
N PHE A 169 -17.24 17.17 9.94
CA PHE A 169 -16.69 18.20 9.06
C PHE A 169 -17.33 19.59 9.24
N GLU A 170 -18.49 19.71 9.91
CA GLU A 170 -19.16 21.00 10.16
C GLU A 170 -18.43 21.81 11.24
N MET A 171 -17.70 21.17 12.16
CA MET A 171 -16.78 21.88 13.07
C MET A 171 -15.66 22.62 12.34
N LEU A 172 -15.33 22.21 11.10
CA LEU A 172 -14.39 22.95 10.24
C LEU A 172 -15.03 24.18 9.60
N SER A 173 -16.36 24.22 9.47
CA SER A 173 -17.10 25.41 9.03
C SER A 173 -17.45 26.35 10.17
N ASP A 174 -17.74 25.86 11.37
CA ASP A 174 -18.25 26.67 12.49
C ASP A 174 -17.16 27.43 13.27
N LYS A 175 -15.92 26.93 13.30
CA LYS A 175 -14.78 27.70 13.87
C LYS A 175 -14.48 28.98 13.08
N ASN A 176 -15.05 29.17 11.90
CA ASN A 176 -14.92 30.42 11.12
C ASN A 176 -15.64 31.61 11.76
N LYS A 177 -16.58 31.40 12.70
CA LYS A 177 -17.32 32.52 13.34
C LYS A 177 -16.61 33.14 14.54
N LEU A 178 -15.74 32.42 15.24
CA LEU A 178 -15.09 32.94 16.46
C LEU A 178 -13.79 33.73 16.18
N PHE A 179 -13.05 33.43 15.11
CA PHE A 179 -11.72 34.03 14.89
C PHE A 179 -11.71 35.32 14.04
N ALA A 180 -12.86 35.74 13.51
CA ALA A 180 -12.96 37.02 12.80
C ALA A 180 -12.89 38.25 13.73
N VAL A 181 -12.87 38.04 15.07
CA VAL A 181 -12.92 39.12 16.07
C VAL A 181 -11.57 39.38 16.74
N GLU A 182 -10.59 38.48 16.67
CA GLU A 182 -9.37 38.56 17.50
C GLU A 182 -8.03 38.89 16.78
N SER A 183 -8.02 39.24 15.49
CA SER A 183 -6.76 39.52 14.75
C SER A 183 -6.43 40.99 14.49
N LEU A 184 -6.85 41.90 15.37
CA LEU A 184 -6.39 43.28 15.38
C LEU A 184 -5.80 43.66 16.74
N ALA A 185 -4.66 43.09 17.10
CA ALA A 185 -3.73 43.70 18.06
C ALA A 185 -2.32 43.08 17.98
N ASP A 186 -1.39 43.93 17.54
CA ASP A 186 0.04 44.02 17.88
C ASP A 186 1.06 42.94 17.45
N GLU A 187 1.83 43.34 16.43
CA GLU A 187 3.27 43.04 16.31
C GLU A 187 4.11 44.10 17.07
N LYS A 188 5.15 43.66 17.82
CA LYS A 188 6.51 44.22 17.72
C LYS A 188 7.58 43.47 18.55
N GLN A 189 8.68 43.17 17.85
CA GLN A 189 10.12 43.24 18.19
C GLN A 189 10.84 42.18 19.08
N THR A 190 11.63 41.34 18.38
CA THR A 190 13.09 41.05 18.46
C THR A 190 13.80 40.81 19.81
N GLN A 191 14.52 39.67 19.95
CA GLN A 191 16.00 39.55 19.85
C GLN A 191 16.55 38.13 20.14
N SER A 192 17.71 37.86 19.55
CA SER A 192 18.53 36.64 19.55
C SER A 192 19.22 36.31 20.87
N GLN A 193 19.46 35.01 21.14
CA GLN A 193 20.76 34.54 21.66
C GLN A 193 20.99 33.04 21.41
N ALA A 194 22.26 32.70 21.23
CA ALA A 194 22.79 31.43 20.72
C ALA A 194 23.38 30.53 21.82
N GLY A 195 23.46 29.22 21.52
CA GLY A 195 24.28 28.20 22.22
C GLY A 195 23.43 27.08 22.84
N GLY A 196 23.67 25.78 22.64
CA GLY A 196 24.70 25.06 21.90
C GLY A 196 24.44 23.54 21.90
N PHE A 197 25.23 22.82 21.10
CA PHE A 197 25.54 21.39 21.16
C PHE A 197 24.42 20.33 20.94
N ALA A 198 24.15 20.03 19.66
CA ALA A 198 23.90 18.68 19.13
C ALA A 198 23.86 18.71 17.58
N ASN A 199 24.92 19.18 16.91
CA ASN A 199 24.85 19.57 15.48
C ASN A 199 25.96 18.96 14.60
N GLY A 200 26.24 17.66 14.74
CA GLY A 200 27.00 16.89 13.75
C GLY A 200 26.11 16.19 12.72
N TYR A 201 25.00 15.59 13.16
CA TYR A 201 24.13 14.76 12.33
C TYR A 201 23.13 15.55 11.48
N LYS A 202 22.67 16.71 12.00
CA LYS A 202 21.71 17.61 11.35
C LYS A 202 22.29 18.33 10.12
N LYS A 203 23.61 18.55 10.08
CA LYS A 203 24.28 19.21 8.96
C LYS A 203 24.54 18.23 7.81
N ALA A 204 24.93 16.99 8.09
CA ALA A 204 25.15 15.97 7.06
C ALA A 204 23.86 15.61 6.30
N ILE A 205 22.72 15.52 7.00
CA ILE A 205 21.43 15.24 6.36
C ILE A 205 20.96 16.45 5.53
N MET A 206 21.09 17.67 6.04
CA MET A 206 20.69 18.88 5.29
C MET A 206 21.59 19.16 4.08
N ASP A 207 22.90 18.91 4.19
CA ASP A 207 23.85 19.08 3.09
C ASP A 207 23.61 18.03 1.98
N MET A 208 23.19 16.80 2.34
CA MET A 208 22.80 15.75 1.37
C MET A 208 21.49 16.09 0.63
N PHE A 209 20.50 16.66 1.34
CA PHE A 209 19.24 17.11 0.73
C PHE A 209 19.40 18.35 -0.16
N SER A 210 20.33 19.26 0.17
CA SER A 210 20.63 20.42 -0.68
C SER A 210 21.42 20.04 -1.93
N SER A 211 22.36 19.07 -1.86
CA SER A 211 23.10 18.63 -3.05
C SER A 211 22.24 17.89 -4.07
N MET A 212 21.16 17.21 -3.65
CA MET A 212 20.18 16.60 -4.56
C MET A 212 19.28 17.63 -5.25
N LEU A 213 19.07 18.80 -4.66
CA LEU A 213 18.23 19.85 -5.22
C LEU A 213 19.00 20.69 -6.27
N ASP A 214 20.29 20.95 -6.05
CA ASP A 214 21.14 21.74 -6.96
C ASP A 214 21.59 20.98 -8.22
N ALA A 215 21.61 19.65 -8.19
CA ALA A 215 21.95 18.83 -9.36
C ALA A 215 20.86 18.81 -10.45
N ASN A 216 19.62 19.22 -10.12
CA ASN A 216 18.48 19.24 -11.05
C ASN A 216 18.11 20.65 -11.57
N LEU A 217 18.93 21.66 -11.32
CA LEU A 217 18.73 23.04 -11.81
C LEU A 217 19.75 23.50 -12.85
N LYS A 218 20.58 22.60 -13.39
CA LYS A 218 21.52 22.92 -14.47
C LYS A 218 21.30 22.06 -15.72
N GLN A 219 20.13 22.18 -16.31
CA GLN A 219 19.95 22.10 -17.77
C GLN A 219 18.58 22.67 -18.10
N ASP A 220 18.55 23.96 -18.39
CA ASP A 220 17.75 24.59 -19.45
C ASP A 220 17.75 26.11 -19.23
N ALA A 221 18.76 26.76 -19.78
CA ALA A 221 18.81 28.21 -19.94
C ALA A 221 19.20 28.53 -21.38
N SER A 222 18.21 28.86 -22.20
CA SER A 222 18.29 29.78 -23.34
C SER A 222 16.87 30.00 -23.88
N GLU A 223 16.25 31.13 -23.54
CA GLU A 223 16.00 32.28 -24.43
C GLU A 223 14.56 32.28 -25.01
N TYR A 224 13.68 33.09 -24.41
CA TYR A 224 13.03 34.24 -25.08
C TYR A 224 12.23 35.06 -24.06
N CYS A 225 12.54 36.36 -23.95
CA CYS A 225 11.73 37.36 -23.28
C CYS A 225 10.90 38.12 -24.32
N ASP A 226 9.70 38.57 -23.95
CA ASP A 226 9.25 39.94 -24.14
C ASP A 226 7.95 40.22 -23.37
N GLU A 227 7.76 41.51 -23.09
CA GLU A 227 7.20 42.14 -21.88
C GLU A 227 5.67 42.43 -21.85
N GLU A 228 5.20 42.63 -20.61
CA GLU A 228 4.16 43.53 -20.08
C GLU A 228 2.81 43.78 -20.82
N ALA A 229 1.70 43.68 -20.06
CA ALA A 229 0.86 44.85 -19.73
C ALA A 229 -0.29 44.54 -18.72
N ALA A 230 -0.20 45.23 -17.58
CA ALA A 230 -1.19 45.81 -16.66
C ALA A 230 -2.71 45.45 -16.67
N SER A 231 -3.17 45.16 -15.44
CA SER A 231 -4.36 45.65 -14.72
C SER A 231 -5.78 45.44 -15.26
N ALA A 232 -6.61 44.78 -14.44
CA ALA A 232 -7.94 45.27 -14.06
C ALA A 232 -8.41 44.59 -12.76
N GLN A 233 -8.57 45.38 -11.70
CA GLN A 233 -9.35 45.04 -10.51
C GLN A 233 -10.84 45.06 -10.86
N GLY A 234 -11.63 44.13 -10.31
CA GLY A 234 -13.09 44.18 -10.44
C GLY A 234 -13.82 43.03 -9.74
N ILE A 235 -14.08 43.21 -8.45
CA ILE A 235 -15.27 42.73 -7.73
C ILE A 235 -15.64 41.25 -7.98
N GLU A 236 -14.99 40.33 -7.25
CA GLU A 236 -15.61 39.03 -6.93
C GLU A 236 -16.26 39.12 -5.56
N SER A 237 -17.55 38.74 -5.57
CA SER A 237 -18.51 38.83 -4.50
C SER A 237 -18.07 38.14 -3.20
N VAL A 238 -18.64 38.65 -2.10
CA VAL A 238 -18.48 38.25 -0.70
C VAL A 238 -18.91 36.78 -0.41
N GLU A 239 -19.18 35.97 -1.43
CA GLU A 239 -19.41 34.51 -1.32
C GLU A 239 -18.12 33.68 -1.37
N ALA A 240 -16.96 34.28 -1.69
CA ALA A 240 -15.67 33.57 -1.77
C ALA A 240 -14.98 33.30 -0.40
N LEU A 241 -15.54 33.76 0.71
CA LEU A 241 -14.90 33.74 2.04
C LEU A 241 -15.26 32.54 2.94
N ALA A 242 -15.91 31.51 2.41
CA ALA A 242 -16.16 30.24 3.12
C ALA A 242 -15.21 29.12 2.64
N THR A 243 -13.90 29.37 2.61
CA THR A 243 -12.93 28.30 2.33
C THR A 243 -12.74 27.43 3.57
N SER A 244 -13.54 26.37 3.67
CA SER A 244 -13.26 25.18 4.48
C SER A 244 -11.82 24.71 4.17
N TYR A 245 -10.92 24.73 5.16
CA TYR A 245 -9.50 24.40 5.03
C TYR A 245 -9.26 22.88 4.90
N ILE A 246 -9.77 22.28 3.84
CA ILE A 246 -9.49 20.87 3.48
C ILE A 246 -8.18 20.84 2.69
N PRO A 247 -7.19 19.99 3.07
CA PRO A 247 -5.95 19.83 2.31
C PRO A 247 -6.21 19.55 0.83
N TRP A 248 -5.36 20.10 -0.04
CA TRP A 248 -5.58 20.05 -1.49
C TRP A 248 -5.74 18.60 -2.01
N ASN A 249 -4.96 17.66 -1.47
CA ASN A 249 -4.96 16.25 -1.85
C ASN A 249 -6.30 15.59 -1.49
N ILE A 250 -6.83 15.90 -0.30
CA ILE A 250 -8.14 15.45 0.19
C ILE A 250 -9.29 16.07 -0.60
N LYS A 251 -9.16 17.35 -0.96
CA LYS A 251 -10.13 18.05 -1.82
C LYS A 251 -10.15 17.45 -3.23
N LEU A 252 -8.98 17.17 -3.80
CA LEU A 252 -8.81 16.65 -5.15
C LEU A 252 -9.47 15.27 -5.31
N VAL A 253 -9.29 14.38 -4.33
CA VAL A 253 -9.94 13.04 -4.32
C VAL A 253 -11.39 13.06 -3.80
N LYS A 254 -11.90 14.24 -3.42
CA LYS A 254 -13.27 14.46 -2.90
C LYS A 254 -13.62 13.63 -1.66
N ALA A 255 -12.67 13.35 -0.76
CA ALA A 255 -12.93 12.60 0.47
C ALA A 255 -13.93 13.33 1.38
N HIS A 256 -13.81 14.65 1.51
CA HIS A 256 -14.73 15.50 2.27
C HIS A 256 -16.21 15.32 1.91
N LYS A 257 -16.54 15.02 0.65
CA LYS A 257 -17.92 14.76 0.24
C LYS A 257 -18.40 13.36 0.61
N ALA A 258 -17.50 12.40 0.75
CA ALA A 258 -17.82 11.08 1.30
C ALA A 258 -18.07 11.17 2.80
N TRP A 259 -17.28 11.96 3.53
CA TRP A 259 -17.49 12.22 4.96
C TRP A 259 -18.85 12.88 5.22
N ALA A 260 -19.24 13.85 4.37
CA ALA A 260 -20.55 14.49 4.45
C ALA A 260 -21.73 13.52 4.24
N LYS A 261 -21.48 12.29 3.79
CA LYS A 261 -22.46 11.21 3.64
C LYS A 261 -22.37 10.15 4.75
N GLY A 262 -21.55 10.39 5.78
CA GLY A 262 -21.33 9.47 6.89
C GLY A 262 -20.29 8.38 6.62
N TYR A 263 -19.52 8.47 5.52
CA TYR A 263 -18.44 7.52 5.25
C TYR A 263 -17.09 8.15 5.57
N ASP A 264 -16.44 7.70 6.64
CA ASP A 264 -15.18 8.21 7.19
C ASP A 264 -14.18 7.11 7.59
N GLY A 265 -14.51 5.84 7.29
CA GLY A 265 -13.70 4.66 7.60
C GLY A 265 -14.01 4.00 8.92
N THR A 266 -15.04 4.44 9.65
CA THR A 266 -15.42 3.87 10.94
C THR A 266 -15.57 2.34 10.88
N GLY A 267 -14.95 1.65 11.85
CA GLY A 267 -15.03 0.20 12.00
C GLY A 267 -14.09 -0.59 11.08
N VAL A 268 -13.37 0.06 10.16
CA VAL A 268 -12.53 -0.64 9.17
C VAL A 268 -11.11 -0.79 9.67
N LYS A 269 -10.57 -2.02 9.61
CA LYS A 269 -9.17 -2.32 9.94
C LYS A 269 -8.26 -2.13 8.72
N VAL A 270 -7.29 -1.23 8.82
CA VAL A 270 -6.32 -0.92 7.76
C VAL A 270 -4.90 -1.17 8.26
N ALA A 271 -4.19 -2.11 7.64
CA ALA A 271 -2.79 -2.38 7.92
C ALA A 271 -1.88 -1.55 7.01
N VAL A 272 -0.87 -0.92 7.60
CA VAL A 272 0.20 -0.21 6.91
C VAL A 272 1.43 -1.12 6.92
N LEU A 273 1.71 -1.78 5.79
CA LEU A 273 2.86 -2.66 5.61
C LEU A 273 4.04 -1.82 5.13
N ASP A 274 4.84 -1.33 6.07
CA ASP A 274 5.83 -0.27 5.83
C ASP A 274 6.97 -0.28 6.87
N THR A 275 7.60 0.86 7.17
CA THR A 275 8.67 1.06 8.17
C THR A 275 8.17 1.15 9.61
N GLY A 276 6.89 0.88 9.85
CA GLY A 276 6.20 1.03 11.14
C GLY A 276 5.28 2.25 11.19
N ILE A 277 4.71 2.53 12.36
CA ILE A 277 3.97 3.79 12.61
C ILE A 277 4.43 4.36 13.94
N ASP A 278 4.68 5.67 14.01
CA ASP A 278 4.76 6.39 15.28
C ASP A 278 3.39 6.40 15.96
N TYR A 279 3.11 5.36 16.74
CA TYR A 279 1.86 5.22 17.49
C TYR A 279 1.70 6.30 18.57
N ASN A 280 2.77 7.04 18.92
CA ASN A 280 2.71 8.19 19.82
C ASN A 280 2.39 9.51 19.09
N HIS A 281 2.27 9.53 17.76
CA HIS A 281 1.92 10.73 17.00
C HIS A 281 0.48 11.22 17.27
N GLU A 282 0.28 12.44 17.77
CA GLU A 282 -1.01 12.97 18.27
C GLU A 282 -2.19 12.84 17.30
N ASP A 283 -1.95 12.95 15.98
CA ASP A 283 -3.00 12.81 14.96
C ASP A 283 -3.30 11.36 14.54
N LEU A 284 -2.61 10.36 15.11
CA LEU A 284 -2.76 8.94 14.76
C LEU A 284 -3.26 8.11 15.95
N CYS A 285 -4.18 7.19 15.66
CA CYS A 285 -4.59 6.12 16.57
C CYS A 285 -4.22 4.77 15.97
N VAL A 286 -3.30 4.07 16.60
CA VAL A 286 -2.83 2.74 16.18
C VAL A 286 -3.38 1.71 17.16
N TYR A 287 -4.02 0.66 16.64
CA TYR A 287 -4.76 -0.35 17.41
C TYR A 287 -4.00 -1.67 17.61
N GLY A 288 -2.75 -1.70 17.17
CA GLY A 288 -1.90 -2.88 17.24
C GLY A 288 -0.87 -2.89 16.12
N GLY A 289 -0.02 -3.90 16.14
CA GLY A 289 1.01 -4.04 15.12
C GLY A 289 1.90 -5.24 15.36
N VAL A 290 2.77 -5.49 14.40
CA VAL A 290 3.75 -6.57 14.40
C VAL A 290 4.96 -6.16 13.58
N ALA A 291 6.13 -6.72 13.89
CA ALA A 291 7.38 -6.43 13.19
C ALA A 291 7.97 -7.68 12.57
N PHE A 292 8.23 -7.61 11.26
CA PHE A 292 8.89 -8.63 10.46
C PHE A 292 10.20 -8.15 9.84
N SER A 293 10.52 -6.86 9.97
CA SER A 293 11.75 -6.27 9.43
C SER A 293 13.03 -6.56 10.22
N GLY A 294 12.90 -7.21 11.38
CA GLY A 294 14.03 -7.51 12.26
C GLY A 294 14.36 -6.40 13.27
N SER A 295 13.69 -5.26 13.21
CA SER A 295 13.98 -4.03 13.99
C SER A 295 13.68 -4.09 15.50
N GLY A 296 12.64 -4.81 15.94
CA GLY A 296 12.37 -5.04 17.37
C GLY A 296 10.89 -4.92 17.67
N ASP A 297 10.35 -3.78 17.29
CA ASP A 297 9.00 -3.32 17.47
C ASP A 297 8.40 -2.86 16.13
N TYR A 298 7.17 -2.37 16.15
CA TYR A 298 6.52 -1.75 14.99
C TYR A 298 6.51 -0.21 15.04
N MET A 299 7.34 0.38 15.90
CA MET A 299 7.55 1.83 15.97
C MET A 299 8.33 2.29 14.73
N ASP A 300 7.98 3.46 14.21
CA ASP A 300 8.62 4.01 13.02
C ASP A 300 9.81 4.90 13.37
N TYR A 301 11.00 4.45 12.99
CA TYR A 301 12.25 5.20 13.14
C TYR A 301 12.77 5.75 11.80
N HIS A 302 12.09 5.44 10.69
CA HIS A 302 12.42 5.95 9.36
C HIS A 302 11.51 7.14 8.98
N GLY A 303 10.23 7.05 9.33
CA GLY A 303 9.21 8.08 9.12
C GLY A 303 8.32 7.87 7.90
N HIS A 304 8.64 6.91 7.04
CA HIS A 304 7.89 6.67 5.81
C HIS A 304 6.50 6.07 6.10
N GLY A 305 6.43 5.04 6.93
CA GLY A 305 5.17 4.41 7.32
C GLY A 305 4.25 5.34 8.11
N THR A 306 4.81 6.19 8.97
CA THR A 306 4.05 7.25 9.68
C THR A 306 3.46 8.26 8.69
N HIS A 307 4.20 8.60 7.63
CA HIS A 307 3.71 9.49 6.57
C HIS A 307 2.54 8.87 5.81
N CYS A 308 2.67 7.63 5.38
CA CYS A 308 1.59 6.90 4.73
C CYS A 308 0.37 6.74 5.65
N ALA A 309 0.57 6.44 6.93
CA ALA A 309 -0.50 6.29 7.92
C ALA A 309 -1.34 7.57 8.07
N GLY A 310 -0.70 8.75 8.09
CA GLY A 310 -1.40 10.03 8.16
C GLY A 310 -2.28 10.32 6.94
N ILE A 311 -1.85 9.93 5.75
CA ILE A 311 -2.65 10.08 4.52
C ILE A 311 -3.90 9.18 4.58
N ILE A 312 -3.79 8.00 5.19
CA ILE A 312 -4.93 7.09 5.37
C ILE A 312 -5.89 7.66 6.42
N ALA A 313 -5.43 7.91 7.64
CA ALA A 313 -6.32 8.09 8.80
C ALA A 313 -5.82 9.09 9.85
N ALA A 314 -5.11 10.16 9.48
CA ALA A 314 -4.95 11.28 10.42
C ALA A 314 -6.32 11.77 10.90
N ARG A 315 -6.55 11.74 12.21
CA ARG A 315 -7.89 11.77 12.84
C ARG A 315 -8.62 13.08 12.64
N GLU A 316 -7.93 14.19 12.85
CA GLU A 316 -8.53 15.51 12.93
C GLU A 316 -7.71 16.51 12.16
N TYR A 317 -8.40 17.45 11.49
CA TYR A 317 -7.71 18.58 10.90
C TYR A 317 -7.35 19.60 11.98
N ARG A 318 -6.22 19.40 12.66
CA ARG A 318 -5.65 20.34 13.65
C ARG A 318 -4.85 21.46 12.97
N LYS A 319 -5.38 22.03 11.88
CA LYS A 319 -4.70 22.99 10.98
C LYS A 319 -3.45 22.45 10.27
N LYS A 320 -3.28 21.13 10.20
CA LYS A 320 -2.10 20.50 9.61
C LYS A 320 -2.46 19.54 8.48
N VAL A 321 -3.04 18.38 8.81
CA VAL A 321 -3.39 17.32 7.85
C VAL A 321 -4.66 16.61 8.31
N VAL A 322 -5.29 15.84 7.41
CA VAL A 322 -6.40 14.92 7.72
C VAL A 322 -6.35 13.77 6.71
N GLY A 323 -6.61 12.55 7.17
CA GLY A 323 -6.57 11.35 6.33
C GLY A 323 -7.82 11.20 5.46
N VAL A 324 -7.77 10.35 4.43
CA VAL A 324 -8.93 10.04 3.57
C VAL A 324 -10.04 9.32 4.35
N ALA A 325 -9.67 8.45 5.28
CA ALA A 325 -10.55 7.67 6.14
C ALA A 325 -10.17 7.91 7.62
N PRO A 326 -10.45 9.11 8.17
CA PRO A 326 -9.96 9.55 9.48
C PRO A 326 -10.42 8.65 10.65
N ARG A 327 -11.49 7.86 10.47
CA ARG A 327 -12.01 6.95 11.51
C ARG A 327 -11.59 5.49 11.34
N ALA A 328 -10.79 5.15 10.33
CA ALA A 328 -10.23 3.81 10.18
C ALA A 328 -9.33 3.43 11.37
N LYS A 329 -9.26 2.14 11.69
CA LYS A 329 -8.36 1.57 12.70
C LYS A 329 -7.03 1.19 12.04
N LEU A 330 -5.97 1.94 12.33
CA LEU A 330 -4.63 1.67 11.79
C LEU A 330 -3.94 0.55 12.55
N TYR A 331 -3.28 -0.34 11.81
CA TYR A 331 -2.38 -1.38 12.33
C TYR A 331 -1.00 -1.23 11.71
N ALA A 332 0.04 -1.20 12.54
CA ALA A 332 1.42 -1.04 12.11
C ALA A 332 2.06 -2.39 11.79
N VAL A 333 2.23 -2.73 10.51
CA VAL A 333 2.85 -3.99 10.09
C VAL A 333 4.23 -3.68 9.54
N LYS A 334 5.24 -3.68 10.41
CA LYS A 334 6.58 -3.23 10.06
C LYS A 334 7.35 -4.31 9.29
N VAL A 335 7.33 -4.22 7.96
CA VAL A 335 7.99 -5.15 7.03
C VAL A 335 9.29 -4.57 6.46
N LEU A 336 9.48 -3.25 6.58
CA LEU A 336 10.70 -2.54 6.23
C LEU A 336 11.45 -2.10 7.51
N GLY A 337 12.79 -2.15 7.44
CA GLY A 337 13.69 -1.78 8.51
C GLY A 337 13.81 -0.26 8.70
N ASN A 338 14.70 0.14 9.60
CA ASN A 338 14.99 1.56 9.84
C ASN A 338 15.79 2.19 8.69
N ASP A 339 16.38 1.37 7.83
CA ASP A 339 17.02 1.73 6.55
C ASP A 339 16.03 1.82 5.38
N GLY A 340 14.74 1.56 5.62
CA GLY A 340 13.70 1.58 4.58
C GLY A 340 13.69 0.34 3.68
N GLY A 341 14.51 -0.67 3.98
CA GLY A 341 14.60 -1.92 3.23
C GLY A 341 13.98 -3.11 3.96
N GLY A 342 13.46 -4.10 3.22
CA GLY A 342 12.91 -5.32 3.81
C GLY A 342 12.85 -6.47 2.81
N TYR A 343 12.84 -7.70 3.31
CA TYR A 343 12.85 -8.89 2.46
C TYR A 343 11.43 -9.31 2.05
N THR A 344 11.31 -9.93 0.87
CA THR A 344 10.06 -10.52 0.37
C THR A 344 9.39 -11.42 1.41
N SER A 345 10.17 -12.25 2.11
CA SER A 345 9.70 -13.10 3.20
C SER A 345 9.01 -12.34 4.33
N GLY A 346 9.55 -11.19 4.74
CA GLY A 346 8.95 -10.34 5.77
C GLY A 346 7.65 -9.68 5.32
N ILE A 347 7.58 -9.31 4.04
CA ILE A 347 6.36 -8.74 3.44
C ILE A 347 5.25 -9.80 3.35
N ILE A 348 5.59 -11.03 2.92
CA ILE A 348 4.67 -12.17 2.89
C ILE A 348 4.21 -12.56 4.29
N ALA A 349 5.09 -12.50 5.30
CA ALA A 349 4.69 -12.67 6.70
C ALA A 349 3.68 -11.60 7.15
N GLY A 350 3.86 -10.35 6.72
CA GLY A 350 2.91 -9.27 6.94
C GLY A 350 1.54 -9.51 6.32
N MET A 351 1.51 -10.04 5.09
CA MET A 351 0.27 -10.44 4.40
C MET A 351 -0.46 -11.56 5.14
N GLU A 352 0.25 -12.60 5.56
CA GLU A 352 -0.30 -13.71 6.34
C GLU A 352 -0.87 -13.22 7.68
N TRP A 353 -0.17 -12.29 8.35
CA TRP A 353 -0.66 -11.67 9.57
C TRP A 353 -1.96 -10.88 9.34
N CYS A 354 -2.09 -10.19 8.20
CA CYS A 354 -3.32 -9.48 7.85
C CYS A 354 -4.53 -10.41 7.73
N ILE A 355 -4.35 -11.57 7.09
CA ILE A 355 -5.38 -12.62 6.99
C ILE A 355 -5.80 -13.09 8.39
N LYS A 356 -4.81 -13.48 9.22
CA LYS A 356 -5.06 -14.01 10.57
C LYS A 356 -5.75 -13.02 11.52
N ASN A 357 -5.54 -11.71 11.32
CA ASN A 357 -6.06 -10.66 12.20
C ASN A 357 -7.31 -9.95 11.63
N GLY A 358 -7.89 -10.46 10.53
CA GLY A 358 -9.11 -9.91 9.94
C GLY A 358 -8.95 -8.48 9.43
N ILE A 359 -7.78 -8.13 8.91
CA ILE A 359 -7.53 -6.84 8.27
C ILE A 359 -8.36 -6.76 6.98
N GLN A 360 -8.95 -5.60 6.69
CA GLN A 360 -9.78 -5.42 5.48
C GLN A 360 -9.01 -4.75 4.36
N VAL A 361 -8.03 -3.89 4.68
CA VAL A 361 -7.20 -3.20 3.68
C VAL A 361 -5.73 -3.27 4.09
N ALA A 362 -4.88 -3.76 3.21
CA ALA A 362 -3.43 -3.74 3.33
C ALA A 362 -2.84 -2.69 2.36
N SER A 363 -2.20 -1.65 2.91
CA SER A 363 -1.50 -0.61 2.15
C SER A 363 -0.01 -0.92 2.12
N MET A 364 0.57 -1.09 0.93
CA MET A 364 1.99 -1.39 0.70
C MET A 364 2.63 -0.30 -0.15
N SER A 365 3.22 0.68 0.52
CA SER A 365 3.94 1.79 -0.10
C SER A 365 5.41 1.44 -0.29
N LEU A 366 5.67 0.36 -1.01
CA LEU A 366 6.99 -0.21 -1.18
C LEU A 366 7.15 -0.83 -2.57
N GLY A 367 8.38 -1.10 -2.97
CA GLY A 367 8.63 -1.97 -4.09
C GLY A 367 10.08 -2.21 -4.44
N GLY A 368 10.27 -3.04 -5.46
CA GLY A 368 11.56 -3.40 -6.04
C GLY A 368 11.48 -3.56 -7.56
N PRO A 369 12.62 -3.56 -8.26
CA PRO A 369 12.66 -3.61 -9.73
C PRO A 369 12.37 -5.01 -10.30
N GLN A 370 12.25 -6.03 -9.44
CA GLN A 370 12.10 -7.42 -9.85
C GLN A 370 10.84 -7.63 -10.70
N GLY A 371 10.93 -8.61 -11.62
CA GLY A 371 9.78 -9.05 -12.40
C GLY A 371 8.70 -9.73 -11.54
N PRO A 372 7.56 -10.12 -12.14
CA PRO A 372 6.49 -10.79 -11.44
C PRO A 372 6.96 -12.05 -10.70
N SER A 373 6.55 -12.19 -9.44
CA SER A 373 6.89 -13.33 -8.58
C SER A 373 5.69 -14.24 -8.38
N VAL A 374 5.93 -15.55 -8.37
CA VAL A 374 4.89 -16.55 -8.09
C VAL A 374 4.48 -16.48 -6.62
N ALA A 375 5.44 -16.32 -5.70
CA ALA A 375 5.19 -16.14 -4.28
C ALA A 375 4.27 -14.95 -3.99
N TYR A 376 4.56 -13.77 -4.56
CA TYR A 376 3.70 -12.60 -4.37
C TYR A 376 2.32 -12.75 -5.03
N SER A 377 2.26 -13.29 -6.24
CA SER A 377 0.98 -13.49 -6.95
C SER A 377 0.06 -14.42 -6.15
N ASN A 378 0.62 -15.48 -5.57
CA ASN A 378 -0.11 -16.39 -4.71
C ASN A 378 -0.51 -15.73 -3.37
N ALA A 379 0.42 -15.04 -2.71
CA ALA A 379 0.16 -14.37 -1.44
C ALA A 379 -0.92 -13.27 -1.53
N ILE A 380 -0.87 -12.45 -2.58
CA ILE A 380 -1.85 -11.38 -2.82
C ILE A 380 -3.21 -11.98 -3.17
N SER A 381 -3.27 -12.98 -4.04
CA SER A 381 -4.53 -13.66 -4.35
C SER A 381 -5.17 -14.24 -3.09
N LYS A 382 -4.37 -14.84 -2.20
CA LYS A 382 -4.84 -15.35 -0.91
C LYS A 382 -5.34 -14.29 0.04
N CYS A 383 -4.67 -13.15 0.12
CA CYS A 383 -5.18 -12.00 0.86
C CYS A 383 -6.59 -11.62 0.35
N GLN A 384 -6.74 -11.51 -0.97
CA GLN A 384 -8.00 -11.09 -1.57
C GLN A 384 -9.13 -12.11 -1.40
N LEU A 385 -8.84 -13.41 -1.52
CA LEU A 385 -9.79 -14.48 -1.25
C LEU A 385 -10.24 -14.51 0.22
N ASN A 386 -9.38 -14.08 1.14
CA ASN A 386 -9.66 -14.00 2.57
C ASN A 386 -10.20 -12.62 3.02
N GLY A 387 -10.60 -11.75 2.08
CA GLY A 387 -11.25 -10.49 2.42
C GLY A 387 -10.33 -9.28 2.60
N VAL A 388 -9.03 -9.42 2.34
CA VAL A 388 -8.03 -8.37 2.49
C VAL A 388 -7.78 -7.70 1.13
N ILE A 389 -8.16 -6.43 1.00
CA ILE A 389 -7.89 -5.62 -0.19
C ILE A 389 -6.44 -5.17 -0.16
N VAL A 390 -5.68 -5.55 -1.19
CA VAL A 390 -4.27 -5.20 -1.31
C VAL A 390 -4.07 -4.01 -2.26
N VAL A 391 -3.51 -2.92 -1.74
CA VAL A 391 -3.19 -1.69 -2.47
C VAL A 391 -1.69 -1.47 -2.45
N VAL A 392 -1.08 -1.21 -3.61
CA VAL A 392 0.38 -1.15 -3.76
C VAL A 392 0.80 0.06 -4.58
N ALA A 393 1.87 0.73 -4.18
CA ALA A 393 2.49 1.79 -4.99
C ALA A 393 2.97 1.23 -6.34
N ALA A 394 2.78 1.98 -7.43
CA ALA A 394 3.18 1.53 -8.77
C ALA A 394 4.70 1.63 -9.03
N GLY A 395 5.41 2.45 -8.25
CA GLY A 395 6.85 2.68 -8.38
C GLY A 395 7.20 4.05 -8.95
N ASN A 396 8.47 4.44 -8.79
CA ASN A 396 8.98 5.79 -9.04
C ASN A 396 9.94 5.87 -10.24
N SER A 397 9.86 4.92 -11.18
CA SER A 397 10.79 4.82 -12.32
C SER A 397 10.28 5.48 -13.62
N GLY A 398 9.15 6.19 -13.55
CA GLY A 398 8.61 6.98 -14.65
C GLY A 398 8.33 6.15 -15.90
N HIS A 399 8.75 6.67 -17.06
CA HIS A 399 8.72 5.98 -18.35
C HIS A 399 10.10 5.44 -18.76
N THR A 400 11.01 5.29 -17.80
CA THR A 400 12.38 4.87 -18.11
C THR A 400 12.44 3.41 -18.56
N ASN A 401 13.46 3.07 -19.33
CA ASN A 401 13.68 1.70 -19.84
C ASN A 401 14.27 0.74 -18.80
N TYR A 402 14.47 1.16 -17.54
CA TYR A 402 15.12 0.33 -16.51
C TYR A 402 14.32 -0.94 -16.21
N PHE A 403 13.00 -0.82 -16.09
CA PHE A 403 12.10 -1.95 -16.15
C PHE A 403 10.75 -1.49 -16.71
N PRO A 404 10.18 -2.20 -17.70
CA PRO A 404 8.97 -1.75 -18.39
C PRO A 404 7.68 -1.97 -17.57
N TRP A 405 7.76 -2.17 -16.25
CA TRP A 405 6.62 -2.55 -15.40
C TRP A 405 6.40 -1.66 -14.19
N VAL A 406 5.21 -1.75 -13.61
CA VAL A 406 5.00 -1.31 -12.22
C VAL A 406 5.87 -2.17 -11.29
N CYS A 407 6.37 -1.63 -10.18
CA CYS A 407 7.32 -2.36 -9.33
C CYS A 407 6.72 -3.64 -8.72
N SER A 408 7.57 -4.58 -8.29
CA SER A 408 7.13 -5.68 -7.44
C SER A 408 6.83 -5.16 -6.03
N PRO A 409 5.73 -5.58 -5.35
CA PRO A 409 4.77 -6.60 -5.75
C PRO A 409 3.55 -6.08 -6.53
N ALA A 410 3.51 -4.80 -6.93
CA ALA A 410 2.38 -4.25 -7.70
C ALA A 410 2.17 -4.94 -9.06
N ASN A 411 3.22 -5.53 -9.63
CA ASN A 411 3.18 -6.35 -10.86
C ASN A 411 2.71 -7.80 -10.66
N SER A 412 2.24 -8.17 -9.46
CA SER A 412 1.77 -9.52 -9.14
C SER A 412 0.36 -9.78 -9.68
N VAL A 413 0.26 -9.94 -10.99
CA VAL A 413 -1.03 -10.11 -11.69
C VAL A 413 -1.33 -11.58 -11.92
N GLN A 414 -2.57 -11.98 -11.62
CA GLN A 414 -3.11 -13.25 -12.09
C GLN A 414 -3.62 -13.09 -13.52
N ALA A 415 -3.00 -13.82 -14.45
CA ALA A 415 -3.21 -13.68 -15.89
C ALA A 415 -4.69 -13.67 -16.32
N LYS A 416 -5.55 -14.37 -15.60
CA LYS A 416 -6.94 -14.59 -16.02
C LYS A 416 -7.96 -13.72 -15.27
N THR A 417 -7.61 -13.06 -14.16
CA THR A 417 -8.55 -12.26 -13.36
C THR A 417 -7.91 -11.03 -12.72
N TRP A 418 -8.53 -9.87 -12.95
CA TRP A 418 -8.16 -8.64 -12.23
C TRP A 418 -8.48 -8.73 -10.73
N SER A 419 -9.42 -9.60 -10.35
CA SER A 419 -9.88 -9.79 -8.97
C SER A 419 -8.86 -10.38 -8.03
N GLY A 420 -7.85 -11.10 -8.53
CA GLY A 420 -6.77 -11.73 -7.77
C GLY A 420 -5.45 -10.94 -7.75
N SER A 421 -5.44 -9.76 -8.38
CA SER A 421 -4.25 -8.88 -8.50
C SER A 421 -4.33 -7.72 -7.52
N PRO A 422 -3.23 -7.07 -7.10
CA PRO A 422 -3.31 -5.86 -6.28
C PRO A 422 -3.94 -4.68 -7.03
N ILE A 423 -4.24 -3.58 -6.33
CA ILE A 423 -4.49 -2.28 -6.96
C ILE A 423 -3.16 -1.52 -7.03
N ALA A 424 -2.55 -1.45 -8.21
CA ALA A 424 -1.35 -0.65 -8.45
C ALA A 424 -1.69 0.84 -8.59
N VAL A 425 -1.02 1.71 -7.84
CA VAL A 425 -1.38 3.14 -7.72
C VAL A 425 -0.27 4.06 -8.23
N GLY A 426 -0.57 4.84 -9.27
CA GLY A 426 0.31 5.90 -9.78
C GLY A 426 0.08 7.25 -9.10
N ALA A 427 0.99 8.20 -9.33
CA ALA A 427 1.01 9.50 -8.67
C ALA A 427 0.64 10.67 -9.61
N VAL A 428 -0.15 11.61 -9.11
CA VAL A 428 -0.41 12.91 -9.77
C VAL A 428 -0.07 14.09 -8.87
N ASP A 429 0.14 15.25 -9.49
CA ASP A 429 0.29 16.54 -8.82
C ASP A 429 -1.05 17.23 -8.50
N LYS A 430 -0.98 18.40 -7.85
CA LYS A 430 -2.16 19.23 -7.51
C LYS A 430 -3.00 19.70 -8.70
N ARG A 431 -2.46 19.64 -9.92
CA ARG A 431 -3.14 19.97 -11.18
C ARG A 431 -3.65 18.73 -11.90
N ASN A 432 -3.66 17.57 -11.22
CA ASN A 432 -3.97 16.27 -11.80
C ASN A 432 -3.11 15.97 -13.04
N GLN A 433 -1.83 16.36 -13.04
CA GLN A 433 -0.86 15.92 -14.04
C GLN A 433 -0.13 14.69 -13.52
N ILE A 434 0.10 13.70 -14.40
CA ILE A 434 0.88 12.51 -14.02
C ILE A 434 2.28 12.95 -13.58
N ALA A 435 2.75 12.46 -12.43
CA ALA A 435 4.09 12.78 -11.97
C ALA A 435 5.12 12.16 -12.92
N TYR A 436 6.22 12.88 -13.20
CA TYR A 436 7.24 12.41 -14.14
C TYR A 436 7.84 11.05 -13.71
N PHE A 437 7.99 10.84 -12.39
CA PHE A 437 8.48 9.61 -11.79
C PHE A 437 7.42 8.50 -11.69
N SER A 438 6.12 8.78 -11.89
CA SER A 438 5.10 7.75 -11.70
C SER A 438 5.28 6.64 -12.74
N SER A 439 5.55 5.42 -12.27
CA SER A 439 5.52 4.24 -13.12
C SER A 439 4.12 4.07 -13.73
N ARG A 440 4.07 3.63 -14.99
CA ARG A 440 2.84 3.52 -15.80
C ARG A 440 2.52 2.08 -16.21
N GLY A 441 3.54 1.23 -16.20
CA GLY A 441 3.47 -0.10 -16.79
C GLY A 441 3.52 -0.08 -18.32
N HIS A 442 3.81 -1.23 -18.94
CA HIS A 442 3.87 -1.34 -20.39
C HIS A 442 2.46 -1.54 -20.97
N LYS A 443 2.06 -0.66 -21.90
CA LYS A 443 0.79 -0.75 -22.64
C LYS A 443 0.49 -2.12 -23.28
N TYR A 444 1.51 -2.88 -23.69
CA TYR A 444 1.36 -4.14 -24.42
C TYR A 444 1.52 -5.39 -23.55
N LEU A 445 1.82 -5.23 -22.27
CA LEU A 445 1.83 -6.35 -21.34
C LEU A 445 0.49 -6.37 -20.61
N PRO A 446 -0.40 -7.35 -20.88
CA PRO A 446 -1.74 -7.38 -20.30
C PRO A 446 -1.73 -7.48 -18.77
N TRP A 447 -0.59 -7.81 -18.19
CA TRP A 447 -0.38 -8.08 -16.77
C TRP A 447 0.24 -6.90 -15.98
N ASN A 448 0.25 -5.69 -16.54
CA ASN A 448 1.14 -4.62 -16.09
C ASN A 448 0.54 -3.21 -15.90
N PRO A 449 -0.79 -2.93 -15.97
CA PRO A 449 -1.23 -1.54 -15.91
C PRO A 449 -1.34 -1.02 -14.48
N VAL A 450 -1.04 0.27 -14.31
CA VAL A 450 -1.54 1.06 -13.19
C VAL A 450 -3.07 0.91 -13.12
N GLY A 451 -3.60 0.60 -11.94
CA GLY A 451 -5.04 0.48 -11.72
C GLY A 451 -5.72 1.85 -11.63
N CYS A 452 -5.13 2.79 -10.90
CA CYS A 452 -5.63 4.16 -10.81
C CYS A 452 -4.53 5.10 -10.33
N VAL A 453 -4.81 6.40 -10.30
CA VAL A 453 -3.87 7.40 -9.77
C VAL A 453 -4.47 8.19 -8.62
N ALA A 454 -3.59 8.67 -7.75
CA ALA A 454 -3.94 9.50 -6.61
C ALA A 454 -2.85 10.56 -6.34
N PRO A 455 -3.11 11.56 -5.47
CA PRO A 455 -2.12 12.59 -5.13
C PRO A 455 -0.83 11.98 -4.59
N GLY A 456 0.30 12.28 -5.21
CA GLY A 456 1.60 11.74 -4.81
C GLY A 456 2.77 12.72 -4.95
N VAL A 457 2.52 14.00 -5.24
CA VAL A 457 3.56 15.03 -5.36
C VAL A 457 3.34 16.08 -4.27
N LYS A 458 4.34 16.31 -3.43
CA LYS A 458 4.32 17.29 -2.33
C LYS A 458 3.07 17.13 -1.44
N VAL A 459 2.86 15.91 -0.96
CA VAL A 459 1.77 15.59 -0.04
C VAL A 459 2.27 15.78 1.39
N ASN A 460 1.67 16.72 2.13
CA ASN A 460 1.96 16.94 3.54
C ASN A 460 1.29 15.87 4.40
N SER A 461 2.04 15.19 5.27
CA SER A 461 1.52 14.17 6.20
C SER A 461 2.37 14.09 7.47
N THR A 462 1.94 13.26 8.42
CA THR A 462 2.57 13.02 9.72
C THR A 462 3.95 12.35 9.61
N ILE A 463 4.89 12.70 10.47
CA ILE A 463 6.18 12.00 10.63
C ILE A 463 6.53 11.90 12.12
N PRO A 464 7.45 11.00 12.51
CA PRO A 464 7.73 10.73 13.92
C PRO A 464 8.05 11.98 14.74
N GLY A 465 7.56 11.98 15.98
CA GLY A 465 7.76 13.07 16.93
C GLY A 465 6.82 14.27 16.72
N ASN A 466 5.54 14.00 16.42
CA ASN A 466 4.47 15.01 16.26
C ASN A 466 4.76 16.08 15.19
N LYS A 467 5.44 15.69 14.11
CA LYS A 467 5.87 16.57 13.03
C LYS A 467 5.17 16.23 11.72
N TYR A 468 5.35 17.09 10.73
CA TYR A 468 4.72 16.97 9.41
C TYR A 468 5.71 17.39 8.33
N VAL A 469 5.66 16.74 7.19
CA VAL A 469 6.52 17.06 6.05
C VAL A 469 5.83 16.73 4.72
N GLU A 470 6.18 17.48 3.68
CA GLU A 470 5.80 17.16 2.31
C GLU A 470 6.72 16.09 1.72
N MET A 471 6.14 15.03 1.17
CA MET A 471 6.88 14.00 0.42
C MET A 471 6.29 13.80 -0.97
N SER A 472 7.10 13.27 -1.89
CA SER A 472 6.68 12.92 -3.24
C SER A 472 7.05 11.48 -3.55
N GLY A 473 6.13 10.74 -4.15
CA GLY A 473 6.28 9.34 -4.53
C GLY A 473 4.93 8.69 -4.78
N THR A 474 4.92 7.58 -5.53
CA THR A 474 3.74 6.70 -5.60
C THR A 474 3.37 6.12 -4.23
N SER A 475 4.34 6.06 -3.31
CA SER A 475 4.17 5.78 -1.88
C SER A 475 3.22 6.73 -1.15
N MET A 476 3.07 7.97 -1.61
CA MET A 476 2.08 8.92 -1.07
C MET A 476 0.72 8.80 -1.79
N ALA A 477 0.69 8.26 -3.02
CA ALA A 477 -0.55 8.01 -3.75
C ALA A 477 -1.27 6.74 -3.25
N CYS A 478 -0.53 5.65 -3.01
CA CYS A 478 -1.02 4.39 -2.45
C CYS A 478 -1.97 4.56 -1.24
N PRO A 479 -1.60 5.29 -0.16
CA PRO A 479 -2.44 5.45 1.02
C PRO A 479 -3.75 6.21 0.78
N HIS A 480 -3.84 7.07 -0.25
CA HIS A 480 -5.11 7.69 -0.61
C HIS A 480 -6.12 6.65 -1.11
N VAL A 481 -5.65 5.68 -1.90
CA VAL A 481 -6.48 4.58 -2.44
C VAL A 481 -6.82 3.59 -1.34
N ALA A 482 -5.90 3.30 -0.41
CA ALA A 482 -6.19 2.49 0.77
C ALA A 482 -7.27 3.14 1.66
N GLY A 483 -7.20 4.45 1.88
CA GLY A 483 -8.27 5.19 2.56
C GLY A 483 -9.60 5.10 1.83
N LEU A 484 -9.63 5.27 0.50
CA LEU A 484 -10.84 5.08 -0.30
C LEU A 484 -11.42 3.66 -0.18
N ALA A 485 -10.56 2.64 -0.21
CA ALA A 485 -10.98 1.25 0.01
C ALA A 485 -11.64 1.09 1.39
N ALA A 486 -11.10 1.74 2.42
CA ALA A 486 -11.71 1.72 3.75
C ALA A 486 -13.11 2.38 3.77
N LEU A 487 -13.31 3.50 3.05
CA LEU A 487 -14.65 4.11 2.92
C LEU A 487 -15.67 3.14 2.28
N LEU A 488 -15.24 2.35 1.29
CA LEU A 488 -16.10 1.32 0.67
C LEU A 488 -16.35 0.12 1.58
N CYS A 489 -15.35 -0.35 2.31
CA CYS A 489 -15.51 -1.41 3.30
C CYS A 489 -16.56 -1.02 4.34
N GLN A 490 -16.52 0.23 4.84
CA GLN A 490 -17.54 0.77 5.73
C GLN A 490 -18.92 0.78 5.07
N ARG A 491 -19.02 1.32 3.84
CA ARG A 491 -20.29 1.46 3.13
C ARG A 491 -21.04 0.14 2.96
N TRP A 492 -20.34 -0.95 2.71
CA TRP A 492 -20.96 -2.23 2.39
C TRP A 492 -20.91 -3.25 3.50
N ASN A 493 -20.14 -2.99 4.56
CA ASN A 493 -19.89 -3.94 5.64
C ASN A 493 -19.60 -5.36 5.09
N SER A 494 -18.71 -5.43 4.11
CA SER A 494 -18.45 -6.63 3.33
C SER A 494 -16.96 -6.88 3.18
N SER A 495 -16.57 -8.16 3.23
CA SER A 495 -15.26 -8.66 2.89
C SER A 495 -15.16 -9.09 1.42
N ASP A 496 -16.16 -8.79 0.59
CA ASP A 496 -16.14 -9.12 -0.84
C ASP A 496 -15.19 -8.18 -1.60
N VAL A 497 -13.91 -8.55 -1.62
CA VAL A 497 -12.82 -7.81 -2.26
C VAL A 497 -13.12 -7.54 -3.72
N TYR A 498 -13.70 -8.53 -4.42
CA TYR A 498 -14.03 -8.38 -5.83
C TYR A 498 -15.01 -7.23 -6.04
N LYS A 499 -16.12 -7.20 -5.30
CA LYS A 499 -17.10 -6.10 -5.40
C LYS A 499 -16.45 -4.76 -5.09
N ILE A 500 -15.65 -4.69 -4.02
CA ILE A 500 -15.07 -3.42 -3.53
C ILE A 500 -14.08 -2.87 -4.56
N LYS A 501 -13.16 -3.71 -5.02
CA LYS A 501 -12.19 -3.36 -6.04
C LYS A 501 -12.87 -2.94 -7.34
N LYS A 502 -13.90 -3.67 -7.77
CA LYS A 502 -14.69 -3.33 -8.97
C LYS A 502 -15.35 -1.97 -8.87
N GLN A 503 -16.01 -1.69 -7.76
CA GLN A 503 -16.67 -0.40 -7.53
C GLN A 503 -15.68 0.76 -7.41
N LEU A 504 -14.53 0.54 -6.76
CA LEU A 504 -13.47 1.54 -6.66
C LEU A 504 -13.01 1.95 -8.06
N LEU A 505 -12.71 0.99 -8.93
CA LEU A 505 -12.15 1.27 -10.25
C LEU A 505 -13.19 1.81 -11.23
N LEU A 506 -14.39 1.21 -11.33
CA LEU A 506 -15.45 1.73 -12.20
C LEU A 506 -15.95 3.10 -11.74
N GLY A 507 -16.11 3.27 -10.42
CA GLY A 507 -16.46 4.57 -9.85
C GLY A 507 -15.42 5.63 -10.16
N THR A 508 -14.13 5.26 -10.14
CA THR A 508 -13.03 6.13 -10.54
C THR A 508 -13.09 6.47 -12.03
N TYR A 509 -13.26 5.48 -12.90
CA TYR A 509 -13.35 5.67 -14.35
C TYR A 509 -14.46 6.60 -14.79
N TYR A 510 -15.68 6.36 -14.31
CA TYR A 510 -16.82 7.19 -14.66
C TYR A 510 -16.80 8.58 -13.97
N SER A 511 -15.82 8.87 -13.13
CA SER A 511 -15.74 10.15 -12.42
C SER A 511 -15.17 11.29 -13.25
N HIS A 512 -14.56 10.98 -14.39
CA HIS A 512 -13.97 11.93 -15.31
C HIS A 512 -14.39 11.60 -16.75
N LYS A 513 -14.08 12.49 -17.69
CA LYS A 513 -14.18 12.15 -19.12
C LYS A 513 -13.22 11.01 -19.43
N TYR A 514 -13.55 10.21 -20.45
CA TYR A 514 -12.73 9.10 -20.91
C TYR A 514 -11.26 9.53 -21.00
N PRO A 515 -10.34 8.83 -20.31
CA PRO A 515 -8.94 9.20 -20.31
C PRO A 515 -8.38 9.04 -21.73
N THR A 516 -7.71 10.07 -22.24
CA THR A 516 -7.03 10.02 -23.54
C THR A 516 -5.69 9.28 -23.47
N SER A 517 -5.18 9.04 -22.27
CA SER A 517 -3.93 8.33 -22.00
C SER A 517 -4.16 7.14 -21.06
N THR A 518 -3.46 6.05 -21.32
CA THR A 518 -3.42 4.84 -20.49
C THR A 518 -2.61 5.02 -19.21
N ASP A 519 -1.80 6.08 -19.13
CA ASP A 519 -0.83 6.28 -18.04
C ASP A 519 -1.46 6.41 -16.66
N LYS A 520 -2.77 6.68 -16.61
CA LYS A 520 -3.53 6.85 -15.36
C LYS A 520 -4.42 5.65 -15.01
N GLY A 521 -4.39 4.58 -15.79
CA GLY A 521 -5.32 3.46 -15.62
C GLY A 521 -6.78 3.92 -15.67
N PHE A 522 -7.55 3.62 -14.62
CA PHE A 522 -8.95 4.06 -14.48
C PHE A 522 -9.09 5.57 -14.17
N GLY A 523 -7.99 6.30 -13.99
CA GLY A 523 -7.99 7.74 -13.74
C GLY A 523 -7.78 8.10 -12.27
N LEU A 524 -7.97 9.40 -11.98
CA LEU A 524 -7.85 9.95 -10.63
C LEU A 524 -9.01 9.47 -9.75
N ILE A 525 -8.71 8.88 -8.61
CA ILE A 525 -9.74 8.40 -7.67
C ILE A 525 -10.69 9.50 -7.22
N ASN A 526 -11.93 9.11 -6.93
CA ASN A 526 -12.99 10.03 -6.52
C ASN A 526 -13.86 9.38 -5.44
N CYS A 527 -13.59 9.73 -4.19
CA CYS A 527 -14.23 9.14 -3.01
C CYS A 527 -15.74 9.34 -3.04
N ASP A 528 -16.17 10.57 -3.31
CA ASP A 528 -17.57 10.97 -3.43
C ASP A 528 -18.37 10.06 -4.39
N ARG A 529 -17.87 9.91 -5.61
CA ARG A 529 -18.57 9.13 -6.63
C ARG A 529 -18.58 7.65 -6.28
N VAL A 530 -17.43 7.13 -5.85
CA VAL A 530 -17.26 5.71 -5.51
C VAL A 530 -18.21 5.28 -4.38
N VAL A 531 -18.45 6.14 -3.37
CA VAL A 531 -19.42 5.85 -2.29
C VAL A 531 -20.87 6.21 -2.64
N SER A 532 -21.14 6.85 -3.79
CA SER A 532 -22.50 7.29 -4.17
C SER A 532 -23.15 6.47 -5.27
N THR A 533 -22.38 5.70 -6.03
CA THR A 533 -22.90 4.91 -7.15
C THR A 533 -22.91 3.42 -6.86
N TYR A 534 -23.45 2.61 -7.79
CA TYR A 534 -23.45 1.16 -7.69
C TYR A 534 -23.19 0.54 -9.07
N TYR A 535 -21.95 0.14 -9.33
CA TYR A 535 -21.49 -0.41 -10.62
C TYR A 535 -21.28 -1.93 -10.59
N VAL A 536 -21.64 -2.59 -9.49
CA VAL A 536 -21.38 -4.03 -9.26
C VAL A 536 -22.11 -4.93 -10.27
N ASN A 537 -23.27 -4.48 -10.77
CA ASN A 537 -24.11 -5.24 -11.72
C ASN A 537 -23.65 -5.16 -13.18
N MET A 538 -22.56 -4.44 -13.49
CA MET A 538 -22.01 -4.40 -14.85
C MET A 538 -21.21 -5.67 -15.12
N TYR A 539 -21.55 -6.46 -16.14
CA TYR A 539 -20.89 -7.74 -16.45
C TYR A 539 -19.51 -7.52 -17.07
N PHE A 540 -18.47 -7.47 -16.23
CA PHE A 540 -17.07 -7.51 -16.65
C PHE A 540 -16.31 -8.33 -15.61
N ASP A 541 -15.88 -9.54 -15.97
CA ASP A 541 -15.16 -10.47 -15.09
C ASP A 541 -13.75 -10.78 -15.61
N SER A 542 -13.51 -10.69 -16.92
CA SER A 542 -12.20 -11.00 -17.52
C SER A 542 -11.38 -9.75 -17.85
N LEU A 543 -10.05 -9.85 -17.74
CA LEU A 543 -9.13 -8.75 -18.07
C LEU A 543 -9.35 -8.22 -19.51
N ALA A 544 -9.78 -9.09 -20.43
CA ALA A 544 -10.19 -8.75 -21.80
C ALA A 544 -11.53 -8.01 -21.88
N GLU A 545 -12.49 -8.32 -21.02
CA GLU A 545 -13.76 -7.56 -20.94
C GLU A 545 -13.57 -6.16 -20.33
N TRP A 546 -12.53 -6.01 -19.51
CA TRP A 546 -12.10 -4.73 -18.94
C TRP A 546 -11.10 -3.98 -19.83
N SER A 547 -10.78 -4.48 -21.03
CA SER A 547 -9.96 -3.72 -21.98
C SER A 547 -10.76 -2.51 -22.47
N LEU A 548 -10.77 -1.46 -21.65
CA LEU A 548 -11.26 -0.11 -21.96
C LEU A 548 -10.38 0.58 -23.03
N LEU A 549 -9.64 -0.21 -23.82
CA LEU A 549 -8.51 0.17 -24.68
C LEU A 549 -8.52 -0.61 -26.00
N ALA A 550 -9.71 -0.89 -26.54
CA ALA A 550 -9.83 -1.17 -27.98
C ALA A 550 -9.65 0.12 -28.79
#